data_AF-A0A0J9XB90-F1
#
_entry.id   AF-A0A0J9XB90-F1
#
_cell.length_a   1.000
_cell.length_b   1.000
_cell.length_c   1.000
_cell.angle_alpha   90.00
_cell.angle_beta   90.00
_cell.angle_gamma   90.00
#
_symmetry.space_group_name_H-M   'P 1'
#
loop_
_entity.id
_entity.type
_entity.pdbx_description
1 polymer ?
#
loop_
_entity_poly.entity_id
_entity_poly.type
_entity_poly.pdbx_seq_one_letter_code
_entity_poly.pdbx_strand_id
1 'polypeptide(L)'
;MRSFPVLALLLLALYSSLAQGYTQVCRCSCASNYTIFEMPDDGLSYAQTCLNCTKKFCISQDLDICKGFDESLVQATCFQRESIKEQFFIYIFIIVTSLLLGYAAVSPYFTKNRAAVS
;
A
#
# COMPACT_ATOMS: atom_id res chain seq x y z
N MET A 1 -25.58 -4.48 26.85
CA MET A 1 -24.27 -3.93 27.24
C MET A 1 -23.09 -4.90 27.09
N ARG A 2 -23.26 -6.24 27.14
CA ARG A 2 -22.15 -7.22 26.92
C ARG A 2 -21.70 -7.41 25.46
N SER A 3 -22.57 -7.11 24.49
CA SER A 3 -22.33 -7.35 23.06
C SER A 3 -21.50 -6.26 22.36
N PHE A 4 -21.44 -5.05 22.94
CA PHE A 4 -20.73 -3.91 22.38
C PHE A 4 -19.19 -4.08 22.36
N PRO A 5 -18.52 -4.56 23.44
CA PRO A 5 -17.08 -4.82 23.38
C PRO A 5 -16.73 -5.97 22.44
N VAL A 6 -17.61 -6.96 22.31
CA VAL A 6 -17.44 -8.08 21.37
C VAL A 6 -17.51 -7.59 19.94
N LEU A 7 -18.48 -6.73 19.61
CA LEU A 7 -18.62 -6.12 18.28
C LEU A 7 -17.42 -5.23 17.93
N ALA A 8 -16.90 -4.47 18.89
CA ALA A 8 -15.71 -3.64 18.69
C ALA A 8 -14.45 -4.49 18.43
N LEU A 9 -14.25 -5.57 19.20
CA LEU A 9 -13.16 -6.53 19.00
C LEU A 9 -13.25 -7.23 17.63
N LEU A 10 -14.47 -7.58 17.20
CA LEU A 10 -14.71 -8.22 15.90
C LEU A 10 -14.42 -7.26 14.73
N LEU A 11 -14.76 -5.99 14.88
CA LEU A 11 -14.43 -4.94 13.92
C LEU A 11 -12.91 -4.73 13.83
N LEU A 12 -12.21 -4.61 14.96
CA LEU A 12 -10.74 -4.51 15.01
C LEU A 12 -10.03 -5.69 14.34
N ALA A 13 -10.53 -6.92 14.54
CA ALA A 13 -9.97 -8.11 13.90
C ALA A 13 -10.10 -8.07 12.37
N LEU A 14 -11.23 -7.57 11.83
CA LEU A 14 -11.46 -7.44 10.39
C LEU A 14 -10.51 -6.44 9.72
N TYR A 15 -10.14 -5.34 10.37
CA TYR A 15 -9.21 -4.35 9.82
C TYR A 15 -7.79 -4.89 9.59
N SER A 16 -7.37 -5.92 10.33
CA SER A 16 -6.04 -6.55 10.21
C SER A 16 -5.78 -7.24 8.87
N SER A 17 -6.84 -7.56 8.12
CA SER A 17 -6.75 -8.39 6.91
C SER A 17 -6.43 -7.62 5.63
N LEU A 18 -6.23 -6.30 5.70
CA LEU A 18 -5.88 -5.45 4.56
C LEU A 18 -4.36 -5.28 4.43
N ALA A 19 -3.62 -6.34 4.16
CA ALA A 19 -2.20 -6.23 3.84
C ALA A 19 -1.70 -7.44 3.05
N GLN A 20 -1.97 -7.47 1.74
CA GLN A 20 -1.13 -8.18 0.77
C GLN A 20 -1.56 -7.81 -0.65
N GLY A 21 -0.90 -6.78 -1.17
CA GLY A 21 -1.04 -6.31 -2.54
C GLY A 21 0.25 -5.68 -3.05
N TYR A 22 1.41 -6.25 -2.73
CA TYR A 22 2.71 -5.75 -3.21
C TYR A 22 2.94 -6.16 -4.68
N THR A 23 2.15 -5.62 -5.59
CA THR A 23 2.43 -5.79 -7.03
C THR A 23 3.57 -4.84 -7.40
N GLN A 24 4.75 -5.39 -7.64
CA GLN A 24 5.89 -4.65 -8.18
C GLN A 24 5.77 -4.55 -9.68
N VAL A 25 5.95 -3.35 -10.21
CA VAL A 25 5.65 -3.07 -11.61
C VAL A 25 6.82 -2.33 -12.24
N CYS A 26 7.37 -2.89 -13.30
CA CYS A 26 8.42 -2.23 -14.09
C CYS A 26 7.78 -1.41 -15.21
N ARG A 27 8.00 -0.10 -15.20
CA ARG A 27 7.58 0.80 -16.28
C ARG A 27 8.74 1.01 -17.24
N CYS A 28 8.53 0.67 -18.50
CA CYS A 28 9.45 0.94 -19.60
C CYS A 28 8.92 2.16 -20.37
N SER A 29 9.72 3.22 -20.48
CA SER A 29 9.39 4.44 -21.22
C SER A 29 10.30 4.59 -22.43
N CYS A 30 9.72 4.75 -23.62
CA CYS A 30 10.39 4.96 -24.90
C CYS A 30 9.90 6.28 -25.51
N ALA A 31 10.74 7.32 -25.44
CA ALA A 31 10.45 8.70 -25.85
C ALA A 31 9.17 9.30 -25.19
N SER A 32 7.98 9.07 -25.76
CA SER A 32 6.69 9.53 -25.22
C SER A 32 5.70 8.42 -24.89
N ASN A 33 5.99 7.17 -25.27
CA ASN A 33 5.12 6.03 -24.98
C ASN A 33 5.71 5.19 -23.85
N TYR A 34 4.85 4.53 -23.08
CA TYR A 34 5.29 3.64 -22.01
C TYR A 34 4.43 2.39 -21.96
N THR A 35 5.06 1.32 -21.48
CA THR A 35 4.42 0.05 -21.18
C THR A 35 4.79 -0.39 -19.77
N ILE A 36 3.96 -1.26 -19.24
CA ILE A 36 3.97 -1.64 -17.83
C ILE A 36 4.05 -3.16 -17.79
N PHE A 37 5.07 -3.69 -17.11
CA PHE A 37 5.28 -5.12 -16.94
C PHE A 37 5.17 -5.50 -15.47
N GLU A 38 4.38 -6.53 -15.21
CA GLU A 38 4.38 -7.22 -13.92
C GLU A 38 5.62 -8.10 -13.85
N MET A 39 6.39 -7.97 -12.79
CA MET A 39 7.61 -8.77 -12.61
C MET A 39 7.23 -10.08 -11.91
N PRO A 40 7.80 -11.23 -12.34
CA PRO A 40 7.54 -12.49 -11.69
C PRO A 40 8.07 -12.46 -10.23
N ASP A 41 7.27 -12.98 -9.32
CA ASP A 41 7.67 -13.22 -7.93
C ASP A 41 8.55 -14.48 -7.88
N ASP A 42 9.83 -14.31 -8.20
CA ASP A 42 10.82 -15.40 -8.15
C ASP A 42 11.19 -15.81 -6.70
N GLY A 43 10.41 -15.39 -5.70
CA GLY A 43 10.73 -15.52 -4.27
C GLY A 43 11.90 -14.63 -3.81
N LEU A 44 12.38 -13.73 -4.68
CA LEU A 44 13.46 -12.81 -4.40
C LEU A 44 12.96 -11.56 -3.63
N SER A 45 13.84 -10.94 -2.85
CA SER A 45 13.51 -9.73 -2.08
C SER A 45 13.13 -8.55 -2.99
N TYR A 46 12.26 -7.66 -2.52
CA TYR A 46 11.82 -6.42 -3.18
C TYR A 46 12.93 -5.70 -3.95
N ALA A 47 14.08 -5.49 -3.30
CA ALA A 47 15.22 -4.81 -3.91
C ALA A 47 15.79 -5.58 -5.11
N GLN A 48 15.81 -6.92 -5.04
CA GLN A 48 16.35 -7.76 -6.11
C GLN A 48 15.43 -7.81 -7.33
N THR A 49 14.12 -7.92 -7.15
CA THR A 49 13.17 -7.87 -8.27
C THR A 49 13.31 -6.52 -8.99
N CYS A 50 13.35 -5.42 -8.25
CA CYS A 50 13.52 -4.08 -8.81
C CYS A 50 14.88 -3.85 -9.52
N LEU A 51 15.95 -4.49 -9.04
CA LEU A 51 17.28 -4.45 -9.68
C LEU A 51 17.29 -5.09 -11.08
N ASN A 52 16.35 -6.00 -11.37
CA ASN A 52 16.19 -6.58 -12.71
C ASN A 52 15.46 -5.63 -13.68
N CYS A 53 14.76 -4.60 -13.19
CA CYS A 53 14.10 -3.59 -14.01
C CYS A 53 15.14 -2.61 -14.56
N THR A 54 15.79 -3.01 -15.65
CA THR A 54 16.83 -2.21 -16.32
C THR A 54 16.42 -1.87 -17.75
N LYS A 55 17.07 -0.88 -18.35
CA LYS A 55 16.90 -0.55 -19.77
C LYS A 55 17.12 -1.79 -20.67
N LYS A 56 18.09 -2.63 -20.36
CA LYS A 56 18.36 -3.87 -21.11
C LYS A 56 17.20 -4.85 -21.04
N PHE A 57 16.55 -4.96 -19.87
CA PHE A 57 15.34 -5.75 -19.71
C PHE A 57 14.21 -5.22 -20.60
N CYS A 58 13.95 -3.91 -20.60
CA CYS A 58 12.94 -3.32 -21.48
C CYS A 58 13.21 -3.62 -22.97
N ILE A 59 14.46 -3.49 -23.43
CA ILE A 59 14.82 -3.76 -24.83
C ILE A 59 14.66 -5.26 -25.16
N SER A 60 14.94 -6.15 -24.21
CA SER A 60 14.79 -7.60 -24.40
C SER A 60 13.34 -8.08 -24.60
N GLN A 61 12.35 -7.26 -24.24
CA GLN A 61 10.92 -7.56 -24.44
C GLN A 61 10.40 -7.22 -25.85
N ASP A 62 11.28 -6.77 -26.77
CA ASP A 62 10.98 -6.46 -28.19
C ASP A 62 9.73 -5.58 -28.39
N LEU A 63 9.59 -4.55 -27.56
CA LEU A 63 8.44 -3.65 -27.59
C LEU A 63 8.37 -2.86 -28.90
N ASP A 64 7.26 -2.99 -29.62
CA ASP A 64 7.01 -2.26 -30.87
C ASP A 64 7.08 -0.73 -30.69
N ILE A 65 6.72 -0.22 -29.51
CA ILE A 65 6.82 1.21 -29.18
C ILE A 65 8.27 1.73 -29.12
N CYS A 66 9.26 0.84 -29.07
CA CYS A 66 10.68 1.17 -28.99
C CYS A 66 11.42 0.81 -30.29
N LYS A 67 10.77 0.16 -31.27
CA LYS A 67 11.38 -0.18 -32.57
C LYS A 67 11.65 1.10 -33.37
N GLY A 68 12.92 1.49 -33.46
CA GLY A 68 13.37 2.67 -34.21
C GLY A 68 13.73 3.89 -33.35
N PHE A 69 13.64 3.79 -32.03
CA PHE A 69 14.19 4.80 -31.12
C PHE A 69 15.60 4.43 -30.68
N ASP A 70 16.44 5.45 -30.52
CA ASP A 70 17.76 5.27 -29.92
C ASP A 70 17.63 4.65 -28.53
N GLU A 71 18.51 3.70 -28.22
CA GLU A 71 18.54 3.07 -26.92
C GLU A 71 18.67 4.13 -25.79
N SER A 72 19.31 5.27 -26.05
CA SER A 72 19.48 6.37 -25.07
C SER A 72 18.17 6.98 -24.57
N LEU A 73 17.07 6.84 -25.34
CA LEU A 73 15.74 7.35 -25.00
C LEU A 73 14.90 6.34 -24.19
N VAL A 74 15.41 5.12 -24.00
CA VAL A 74 14.76 4.08 -23.22
C VAL A 74 15.08 4.27 -21.73
N GLN A 75 14.05 4.48 -20.93
CA GLN A 75 14.16 4.59 -19.47
C GLN A 75 13.35 3.49 -18.79
N ALA A 76 13.98 2.76 -17.88
CA ALA A 76 13.30 1.81 -17.01
C ALA A 76 13.11 2.46 -15.64
N THR A 77 11.89 2.44 -15.13
CA THR A 77 11.58 2.90 -13.77
C THR A 77 10.77 1.84 -13.06
N CYS A 78 11.27 1.41 -11.91
CA CYS A 78 10.58 0.48 -11.04
C CYS A 78 9.60 1.26 -10.16
N PHE A 79 8.32 0.93 -10.25
CA PHE A 79 7.25 1.51 -9.43
C PHE A 79 6.68 0.44 -8.51
N GLN A 80 6.74 0.71 -7.21
CA GLN A 80 5.95 -0.02 -6.24
C GLN A 80 4.57 0.65 -6.18
N ARG A 81 3.51 -0.05 -6.59
CA ARG A 81 2.13 0.48 -6.54
C ARG A 81 1.70 0.80 -5.10
N GLU A 82 2.32 0.17 -4.11
CA GLU A 82 2.21 0.52 -2.69
C GLU A 82 3.03 1.79 -2.41
N SER A 83 2.51 2.96 -2.80
CA SER A 83 3.08 4.21 -2.32
C SER A 83 2.87 4.27 -0.80
N ILE A 84 3.95 4.45 -0.04
CA ILE A 84 3.90 4.79 1.41
C ILE A 84 2.86 5.90 1.65
N LYS A 85 2.67 6.78 0.65
CA LYS A 85 1.66 7.84 0.65
C LYS A 85 0.23 7.31 0.83
N GLU A 86 -0.18 6.25 0.13
CA GLU A 86 -1.53 5.69 0.23
C GLU A 86 -1.72 4.92 1.54
N GLN A 87 -0.72 4.12 1.94
CA GLN A 87 -0.73 3.43 3.24
C GLN A 87 -0.79 4.42 4.42
N PHE A 88 -0.04 5.52 4.35
CA PHE A 88 0.01 6.53 5.40
C PHE A 88 -1.35 7.15 5.70
N PHE A 89 -2.14 7.49 4.66
CA PHE A 89 -3.49 8.03 4.86
C PHE A 89 -4.42 7.03 5.54
N ILE A 90 -4.34 5.76 5.16
CA ILE A 90 -5.15 4.68 5.75
C ILE A 90 -4.80 4.52 7.24
N TYR A 91 -3.52 4.47 7.59
CA TYR A 91 -3.10 4.34 8.99
C TYR A 91 -3.53 5.54 9.85
N ILE A 92 -3.38 6.77 9.36
CA ILE A 92 -3.85 7.97 10.08
C ILE A 92 -5.35 7.88 10.33
N PHE A 93 -6.14 7.56 9.31
CA PHE A 93 -7.58 7.48 9.44
C PHE A 93 -8.02 6.44 10.49
N ILE A 94 -7.37 5.28 10.50
CA ILE A 94 -7.63 4.22 11.49
C ILE A 94 -7.26 4.70 12.90
N ILE A 95 -6.08 5.32 13.09
CA ILE A 95 -5.65 5.82 14.40
C ILE A 95 -6.62 6.90 14.91
N VAL A 96 -6.96 7.88 14.08
CA VAL A 96 -7.89 8.95 14.47
C VAL A 96 -9.25 8.37 14.84
N THR A 97 -9.82 7.53 13.98
CA THR A 97 -11.15 6.95 14.21
C THR A 97 -11.18 6.04 15.43
N SER A 98 -10.15 5.21 15.62
CA SER A 98 -10.04 4.33 16.80
C SER A 98 -9.90 5.11 18.10
N LEU A 99 -9.15 6.22 18.11
CA LEU A 99 -9.04 7.10 19.27
C LEU A 99 -10.37 7.80 19.58
N LEU A 100 -11.07 8.33 18.57
CA LEU A 100 -12.38 8.95 18.77
C LEU A 100 -13.41 7.94 19.31
N LEU A 101 -13.45 6.75 18.72
CA LEU A 101 -14.39 5.71 19.13
C LEU A 101 -14.06 5.16 20.52
N GLY A 102 -12.77 4.97 20.82
CA GLY A 102 -12.29 4.59 22.14
C GLY A 102 -12.65 5.62 23.20
N TYR A 103 -12.44 6.91 22.91
CA TYR A 103 -12.83 7.99 23.82
C TYR A 103 -14.34 8.02 24.06
N ALA A 104 -15.16 7.89 23.02
CA ALA A 104 -16.62 7.86 23.14
C ALA A 104 -17.12 6.64 23.95
N ALA A 105 -16.46 5.48 23.84
CA ALA A 105 -16.80 4.29 24.61
C ALA A 105 -16.41 4.41 26.09
N VAL A 106 -15.32 5.12 26.39
CA VAL A 106 -14.72 5.22 27.73
C VAL A 106 -15.25 6.42 28.52
N SER A 107 -15.57 7.53 27.85
CA SER A 107 -16.19 8.74 28.41
C SER A 107 -17.41 8.45 29.34
N PRO A 108 -18.42 7.66 28.94
CA PRO A 108 -19.57 7.36 29.80
C PRO A 108 -19.21 6.52 31.03
N TYR A 109 -18.11 5.77 30.99
CA TYR A 109 -17.64 4.98 32.14
C TYR A 109 -16.96 5.87 33.19
N PHE A 110 -16.18 6.87 32.75
CA PHE A 110 -15.55 7.83 33.65
C PHE A 110 -16.51 8.86 34.22
N THR A 111 -17.53 9.30 33.48
CA THR A 111 -18.55 10.21 34.03
C THR A 111 -19.40 9.54 35.10
N LYS A 112 -19.70 8.24 34.97
CA LYS A 112 -20.34 7.45 36.03
C LYS A 112 -19.49 7.37 37.31
N ASN A 113 -18.17 7.28 37.19
CA ASN A 113 -17.26 7.24 38.34
C ASN A 113 -17.01 8.63 38.96
N ARG A 114 -17.16 9.72 38.20
CA ARG A 114 -17.13 11.09 38.75
C ARG A 114 -18.42 11.51 39.46
N ALA A 115 -19.56 10.89 39.16
CA ALA A 115 -20.83 11.13 39.87
C ALA A 115 -20.91 10.50 41.27
N ALA A 116 -19.91 9.70 41.67
CA ALA A 116 -19.79 9.16 43.03
C ALA A 116 -18.87 10.01 43.93
N VAL A 117 -18.27 11.08 43.39
CA VAL A 117 -17.46 12.09 44.09
C VAL A 117 -18.07 13.47 43.80
N SER A 118 -19.39 13.57 43.99
CA SER A 118 -20.14 14.82 44.09
C SER A 118 -21.36 14.57 44.95
#